data_AF-A0A9E0L942-F1
#
_entry.id   AF-A0A9E0L942-F1
#
_cell.length_a   1.000
_cell.length_b   1.000
_cell.length_c   1.000
_cell.angle_alpha   90.00
_cell.angle_beta   90.00
_cell.angle_gamma   90.00
#
_symmetry.space_group_name_H-M   'P 1'
#
loop_
_entity.id
_entity.type
_entity.pdbx_description
1 polymer ?
#
loop_
_entity_poly.entity_id
_entity_poly.type
_entity_poly.pdbx_seq_one_letter_code
_entity_poly.pdbx_strand_id
1 'polypeptide(L)'
;MYGITAVRFEASGAPRIHEVLMGLLAPEARGWDLPPAPVPLIEVIDRLLEGDAIVAVREDASGKLVHSGPAHLQVQDSLHGGWEESIAFPEESNAPGLQDLPRF
;
A
#
# COMPACT_ATOMS: atom_id res chain seq x y z
N MET A 1 -0.68 1.37 -12.91
CA MET A 1 -1.08 1.67 -11.52
C MET A 1 -0.72 0.45 -10.69
N TYR A 2 0.06 0.64 -9.63
CA TYR A 2 0.40 -0.44 -8.72
C TYR A 2 -0.68 -0.59 -7.65
N GLY A 3 -0.92 -1.82 -7.24
CA GLY A 3 -1.88 -2.16 -6.21
C GLY A 3 -1.22 -2.86 -5.05
N ILE A 4 -1.44 -2.37 -3.84
CA ILE A 4 -1.02 -3.02 -2.58
C ILE A 4 -2.19 -3.82 -2.01
N THR A 5 -2.00 -5.12 -1.78
CA THR A 5 -3.05 -6.03 -1.31
C THR A 5 -2.87 -6.49 0.13
N ALA A 6 -1.67 -6.36 0.69
CA ALA A 6 -1.36 -6.78 2.05
C ALA A 6 -0.12 -6.05 2.57
N VAL A 7 0.02 -5.98 3.89
CA VAL A 7 1.16 -5.33 4.56
C VAL A 7 1.81 -6.25 5.59
N ARG A 8 3.12 -6.12 5.74
CA ARG A 8 3.90 -6.75 6.80
C ARG A 8 4.51 -5.67 7.65
N PHE A 9 4.32 -5.79 8.97
CA PHE A 9 4.93 -4.87 9.92
C PHE A 9 6.27 -5.41 10.43
N GLU A 10 7.16 -4.51 10.87
CA GLU A 10 8.33 -4.90 11.63
C GLU A 10 7.95 -5.70 12.88
N ALA A 11 8.85 -6.57 13.31
CA ALA A 11 8.71 -7.30 14.58
C ALA A 11 8.94 -6.40 15.82
N SER A 12 9.28 -5.12 15.62
CA SER A 12 9.44 -4.13 16.67
C SER A 12 8.04 -3.74 17.22
N GLY A 13 7.94 -3.43 18.51
CA GLY A 13 6.63 -3.20 19.18
C GLY A 13 5.80 -2.00 18.67
N ALA A 14 6.27 -1.28 17.65
CA ALA A 14 5.55 -0.21 16.96
C ALA A 14 5.14 -0.69 15.55
N PRO A 15 3.93 -0.39 15.07
CA PRO A 15 3.46 -0.86 13.77
C PRO A 15 4.11 -0.08 12.63
N ARG A 16 5.36 -0.43 12.29
CA ARG A 16 6.09 0.09 11.12
C ARG A 16 5.95 -0.86 9.96
N ILE A 17 5.58 -0.39 8.77
CA ILE A 17 5.49 -1.27 7.61
C ILE A 17 6.91 -1.61 7.15
N HIS A 18 7.18 -2.90 7.02
CA HIS A 18 8.44 -3.42 6.51
C HIS A 18 8.35 -3.76 5.03
N GLU A 19 7.29 -4.47 4.65
CA GLU A 19 7.04 -4.95 3.28
C GLU A 19 5.55 -4.84 2.94
N VAL A 20 5.26 -4.82 1.65
CA VAL A 20 3.90 -4.90 1.11
C VAL A 20 3.81 -6.01 0.06
N LEU A 21 2.62 -6.57 -0.15
CA LEU A 21 2.35 -7.30 -1.38
C LEU A 21 1.88 -6.31 -2.43
N MET A 22 2.70 -6.09 -3.45
CA MET A 22 2.43 -5.14 -4.53
C MET A 22 2.43 -5.83 -5.89
N GLY A 23 1.40 -5.56 -6.69
CA GLY A 23 1.29 -6.02 -8.08
C GLY A 23 0.99 -4.86 -9.04
N LEU A 24 0.95 -5.15 -10.33
CA LEU A 24 0.54 -4.19 -11.37
C LEU A 24 -0.90 -4.50 -11.77
N LEU A 25 -1.80 -3.54 -11.59
CA LEU A 25 -3.20 -3.70 -12.00
C LEU A 25 -3.32 -3.65 -13.53
N ALA A 26 -4.10 -4.58 -14.07
CA ALA A 26 -4.54 -4.52 -15.45
C ALA A 26 -5.41 -3.28 -15.69
N PRO A 27 -5.49 -2.77 -16.94
CA PRO A 27 -6.42 -1.70 -17.28
C PRO A 27 -7.84 -1.99 -16.78
N GLU A 28 -8.52 -0.95 -16.28
CA GLU A 28 -9.87 -1.04 -15.71
C GLU A 28 -9.99 -1.95 -14.47
N ALA A 29 -8.86 -2.29 -13.81
CA ALA A 29 -8.80 -3.11 -12.59
C ALA A 29 -9.51 -4.47 -12.72
N ARG A 30 -9.50 -5.07 -13.92
CA ARG A 30 -10.10 -6.40 -14.19
C ARG A 30 -9.28 -7.57 -13.64
N GLY A 31 -8.10 -7.30 -13.08
CA GLY A 31 -7.15 -8.29 -12.60
C GLY A 31 -5.75 -7.70 -12.47
N TRP A 32 -4.75 -8.57 -12.50
CA TRP A 32 -3.34 -8.23 -12.37
C TRP A 32 -2.60 -8.48 -13.70
N ASP A 33 -1.92 -7.46 -14.21
CA ASP A 33 -0.94 -7.61 -15.29
C ASP A 33 0.35 -8.26 -14.76
N LEU A 34 0.74 -7.88 -13.54
CA LEU A 34 1.78 -8.56 -12.75
C LEU A 34 1.20 -8.94 -11.39
N PRO A 35 1.25 -10.22 -10.99
CA PRO A 35 0.67 -10.67 -9.73
C PRO A 35 1.39 -10.03 -8.54
N PRO A 36 0.68 -9.82 -7.40
CA PRO A 36 1.31 -9.26 -6.21
C PRO A 36 2.47 -10.11 -5.69
N ALA A 37 3.59 -9.46 -5.40
CA ALA A 37 4.77 -10.06 -4.78
C ALA A 37 5.25 -9.19 -3.61
N PRO A 38 6.00 -9.74 -2.64
CA PRO A 38 6.61 -8.96 -1.58
C PRO A 38 7.55 -7.89 -2.14
N VAL A 39 7.37 -6.65 -1.70
CA VAL A 39 8.19 -5.50 -2.06
C VAL A 39 8.53 -4.73 -0.77
N PRO A 40 9.81 -4.39 -0.52
CA PRO A 40 10.21 -3.56 0.61
C PRO A 40 9.53 -2.20 0.59
N LEU A 41 9.16 -1.64 1.75
CA LEU A 41 8.52 -0.32 1.82
C LEU A 41 9.34 0.78 1.14
N ILE A 42 10.67 0.73 1.23
CA ILE A 42 11.56 1.72 0.61
C ILE A 42 11.37 1.80 -0.90
N GLU A 43 11.18 0.66 -1.57
CA GLU A 43 10.94 0.61 -3.01
C GLU A 43 9.54 1.13 -3.41
N VAL A 44 8.59 1.10 -2.48
CA VAL A 44 7.26 1.71 -2.66
C VAL A 44 7.36 3.23 -2.54
N ILE A 45 8.14 3.71 -1.57
CA ILE A 45 8.41 5.15 -1.38
C ILE A 45 9.13 5.73 -2.59
N ASP A 46 10.18 5.06 -3.09
CA ASP A 46 10.90 5.51 -4.28
C ASP A 46 9.95 5.67 -5.48
N ARG A 47 9.07 4.69 -5.71
CA ARG A 47 8.05 4.77 -6.76
C ARG A 47 7.07 5.93 -6.57
N LEU A 48 6.62 6.19 -5.34
CA LEU A 48 5.76 7.36 -5.06
C LEU A 48 6.49 8.68 -5.37
N LEU A 49 7.77 8.77 -5.02
CA LEU A 49 8.62 9.93 -5.31
C LEU A 49 8.88 10.10 -6.82
N GLU A 50 8.95 8.99 -7.57
CA GLU A 50 9.02 8.97 -9.03
C GLU A 50 7.68 9.33 -9.72
N GLY A 51 6.59 9.41 -8.94
CA GLY A 51 5.26 9.80 -9.41
C GLY A 51 4.37 8.64 -9.84
N ASP A 52 4.73 7.40 -9.50
CA ASP A 52 3.88 6.24 -9.77
C ASP A 52 2.60 6.28 -8.94
N ALA A 53 1.47 5.97 -9.58
CA ALA A 53 0.20 5.83 -8.89
C ALA A 53 0.12 4.47 -8.19
N ILE A 54 0.07 4.50 -6.85
CA ILE A 54 -0.07 3.33 -5.97
C ILE A 54 -1.39 3.42 -5.21
N VAL A 55 -2.17 2.35 -5.18
CA VAL A 55 -3.47 2.29 -4.50
C VAL A 55 -3.55 1.07 -3.58
N ALA A 56 -4.38 1.12 -2.54
CA ALA A 56 -4.77 -0.06 -1.79
C ALA A 56 -5.79 -0.83 -2.61
N VAL A 57 -5.71 -2.16 -2.60
CA VAL A 57 -6.57 -3.04 -3.38
C VAL A 57 -7.12 -4.16 -2.51
N ARG A 58 -8.41 -4.43 -2.67
CA ARG A 58 -9.11 -5.56 -2.03
C ARG A 58 -10.08 -6.19 -3.02
N GLU A 59 -10.35 -7.48 -2.87
CA GLU A 59 -11.49 -8.11 -3.54
C GLU A 59 -12.79 -7.83 -2.77
N ASP A 60 -13.83 -7.39 -3.48
CA ASP A 60 -15.17 -7.32 -2.92
C ASP A 60 -15.83 -8.70 -2.85
N ALA A 61 -17.05 -8.77 -2.28
CA ALA A 61 -17.78 -10.03 -2.13
C ALA A 61 -18.12 -10.73 -3.47
N SER A 62 -18.00 -10.04 -4.60
CA SER A 62 -18.21 -10.59 -5.94
C SER A 62 -16.91 -11.07 -6.61
N GLY A 63 -15.76 -10.91 -5.93
CA GLY A 63 -14.44 -11.20 -6.47
C GLY A 63 -13.90 -10.10 -7.39
N LYS A 64 -14.53 -8.92 -7.41
CA LYS A 64 -14.04 -7.77 -8.18
C LYS A 64 -13.02 -7.01 -7.35
N LEU A 65 -11.93 -6.58 -8.00
CA LEU A 65 -10.96 -5.69 -7.37
C LEU A 65 -11.57 -4.29 -7.20
N VAL A 66 -11.58 -3.80 -5.97
CA VAL A 66 -11.86 -2.42 -5.59
C VAL A 66 -10.60 -1.77 -5.07
N HIS A 67 -10.43 -0.48 -5.33
CA HIS A 67 -9.22 0.24 -4.97
C HIS A 67 -9.52 1.62 -4.37
N SER A 68 -8.58 2.12 -3.57
CA SER A 68 -8.59 3.48 -3.02
C SER A 68 -8.24 4.54 -4.06
N GLY A 69 -8.29 5.81 -3.64
CA GLY A 69 -7.48 6.86 -4.24
C GLY A 69 -5.96 6.62 -4.04
N PRO A 70 -5.10 7.40 -4.73
CA PRO A 70 -3.65 7.23 -4.66
C PRO A 70 -3.09 7.40 -3.25
N ALA A 71 -2.07 6.61 -2.92
CA ALA A 71 -1.31 6.75 -1.68
C ALA A 71 -0.55 8.08 -1.64
N HIS A 72 -0.28 8.53 -0.42
CA HIS A 72 0.57 9.67 -0.13
C HIS A 72 1.74 9.23 0.76
N LEU A 73 2.91 9.84 0.53
CA LEU A 73 4.03 9.76 1.45
C LEU A 73 3.68 10.48 2.75
N GLN A 74 3.79 9.76 3.87
CA GLN A 74 3.65 10.32 5.19
C GLN A 74 5.04 10.39 5.84
N VAL A 75 5.42 11.57 6.31
CA VAL A 75 6.67 11.80 7.03
C VAL A 75 6.32 12.28 8.43
N GLN A 76 6.79 11.56 9.45
CA GLN A 76 6.57 11.90 10.85
C GLN A 76 7.90 12.04 11.59
N ASP A 77 7.92 12.90 12.61
CA ASP A 77 9.06 12.98 13.52
C ASP A 77 9.11 11.71 14.37
N SER A 78 10.23 11.00 14.30
CA SER A 78 10.42 9.77 15.05
C SER A 78 10.82 10.11 16.49
N LEU A 79 10.30 9.33 17.43
CA LEU A 79 10.61 9.44 18.86
C LEU A 79 12.11 9.25 19.19
N HIS A 80 12.94 8.87 18.22
CA HIS A 80 14.37 8.59 18.37
C HIS A 80 15.28 9.60 17.63
N GLY A 81 14.76 10.76 17.21
CA GLY A 81 15.58 11.88 16.70
C GLY A 81 15.90 11.82 15.21
N GLY A 82 14.92 11.48 14.38
CA GLY A 82 15.00 11.44 12.92
C GLY A 82 13.62 11.44 12.27
N TRP A 83 13.53 11.42 10.95
CA TRP A 83 12.25 11.32 10.22
C TRP A 83 11.91 9.85 9.94
N GLU A 84 10.65 9.48 10.10
CA GLU A 84 10.12 8.18 9.70
C GLU A 84 9.17 8.38 8.52
N GLU A 85 9.46 7.66 7.43
CA GLU A 85 8.68 7.67 6.20
C GLU A 85 7.77 6.46 6.17
N SER A 86 6.52 6.68 5.76
CA SER A 86 5.49 5.65 5.62
C SER A 86 4.53 6.04 4.50
N ILE A 87 3.52 5.21 4.26
CA ILE A 87 2.47 5.46 3.28
C ILE A 87 1.11 5.56 3.97
N ALA A 88 0.27 6.46 3.46
CA ALA A 88 -1.13 6.58 3.85
C ALA A 88 -2.05 6.55 2.62
N PHE A 89 -3.23 5.98 2.77
CA PHE A 89 -4.27 6.01 1.74
C PHE A 89 -5.40 6.97 2.15
N PRO A 90 -6.11 7.57 1.17
CA PRO A 90 -7.28 8.41 1.47
C PRO A 90 -8.36 7.62 2.19
N GLU A 91 -9.01 8.23 3.19
CA GLU A 91 -10.20 7.66 3.82
C GLU A 91 -11.43 7.89 2.94
N GLU A 92 -11.79 6.86 2.17
CA GLU A 92 -12.99 6.87 1.34
C GLU A 92 -13.96 5.78 1.81
N SER A 93 -15.23 6.12 2.03
CA SER A 93 -16.20 5.26 2.73
C SER A 93 -16.44 3.87 2.10
N ASN A 94 -16.04 3.68 0.84
CA ASN A 94 -16.19 2.43 0.09
C ASN A 94 -14.88 1.92 -0.53
N ALA A 95 -13.74 2.45 -0.11
CA ALA A 95 -12.44 2.06 -0.64
C ALA A 95 -11.53 1.53 0.48
N PRO A 96 -10.64 0.58 0.18
CA PRO A 96 -9.75 0.01 1.18
C PRO A 96 -8.76 1.06 1.70
N GLY A 97 -8.68 1.24 3.01
CA GLY A 97 -7.59 1.97 3.66
C GLY A 97 -6.45 1.03 4.06
N LEU A 98 -5.38 1.59 4.63
CA LEU A 98 -4.23 0.82 5.12
C LEU A 98 -4.65 -0.21 6.19
N GLN A 99 -5.56 0.17 7.08
CA GLN A 99 -6.10 -0.66 8.15
C GLN A 99 -6.95 -1.84 7.66
N ASP A 100 -7.47 -1.75 6.43
CA ASP A 100 -8.31 -2.79 5.83
C ASP A 100 -7.49 -3.86 5.11
N LEU A 101 -6.19 -3.64 4.94
CA LEU A 101 -5.31 -4.56 4.27
C LEU A 101 -4.93 -5.73 5.20
N PRO A 102 -5.04 -6.98 4.73
CA PRO A 102 -4.59 -8.14 5.47
C PRO A 102 -3.07 -8.10 5.74
N ARG A 103 -2.65 -8.88 6.73
CA ARG A 103 -1.23 -9.13 7.05
C ARG A 103 -0.75 -10.42 6.40
N PHE A 104 0.54 -10.50 6.07
CA PHE A 104 1.17 -11.68 5.45
C PHE A 104 2.60 -11.93 5.93
#